data_AF-A0A2A6CWU6-F1
#
_entry.id   AF-A0A2A6CWU6-F1
#
_cell.length_a   1.000
_cell.length_b   1.000
_cell.length_c   1.000
_cell.angle_alpha   90.00
_cell.angle_beta   90.00
_cell.angle_gamma   90.00
#
_symmetry.space_group_name_H-M   'P 1'
#
loop_
_entity.id
_entity.type
_entity.pdbx_description
1 polymer ?
#
loop_
_entity_poly.entity_id
_entity_poly.type
_entity_poly.pdbx_seq_one_letter_code
_entity_poly.pdbx_strand_id
1 'polypeptide(L)'
;MVPEFFTKTKILQLKHVPIESSQIYYDTISLSSKFITCKVNYGTSTTHFAIIDLDDPQHPIKIPMNPTISAMHPQRKIIVMQSKTS
;
A
#
# COMPACT_ATOMS: atom_id res chain seq x y z
N MET A 1 -37.40 -1.84 11.38
CA MET A 1 -36.16 -2.58 11.03
C MET A 1 -35.84 -2.21 9.59
N VAL A 2 -34.73 -1.53 9.34
CA VAL A 2 -34.31 -1.13 7.99
C VAL A 2 -33.45 -2.28 7.43
N PRO A 3 -33.70 -2.79 6.22
CA PRO A 3 -32.83 -3.82 5.66
C PRO A 3 -31.45 -3.23 5.38
N GLU A 4 -30.40 -3.87 5.88
CA GLU A 4 -29.04 -3.58 5.46
C GLU A 4 -28.80 -4.23 4.09
N PHE A 5 -28.67 -3.40 3.06
CA PHE A 5 -28.30 -3.86 1.73
C PHE A 5 -26.77 -3.88 1.62
N PHE A 6 -26.18 -5.06 1.45
CA PHE A 6 -24.75 -5.20 1.17
C PHE A 6 -24.49 -5.07 -0.33
N THR A 7 -23.58 -4.18 -0.71
CA THR A 7 -23.12 -4.04 -2.10
C THR A 7 -21.68 -4.53 -2.21
N LYS A 8 -21.42 -5.48 -3.12
CA LYS A 8 -20.06 -5.91 -3.46
C LYS A 8 -19.52 -4.99 -4.57
N THR A 9 -18.53 -4.18 -4.23
CA THR A 9 -17.87 -3.27 -5.20
C THR A 9 -16.41 -3.65 -5.36
N LYS A 10 -15.95 -3.76 -6.60
CA LYS A 10 -14.52 -3.87 -6.91
C LYS A 10 -13.93 -2.46 -7.02
N ILE A 11 -13.17 -2.06 -6.02
CA ILE A 11 -12.56 -0.70 -5.96
C ILE A 11 -11.29 -0.62 -6.82
N LEU A 12 -10.42 -1.63 -6.71
CA LEU A 12 -9.12 -1.63 -7.40
C LEU A 12 -8.67 -3.05 -7.72
N GLN A 13 -7.94 -3.21 -8.82
CA GLN A 13 -7.13 -4.39 -9.07
C GLN A 13 -5.66 -3.97 -9.07
N LEU A 14 -4.88 -4.43 -8.08
CA LEU A 14 -3.48 -4.03 -7.95
C LEU A 14 -2.59 -4.41 -9.15
N LYS A 15 -2.99 -5.41 -9.96
CA LYS A 15 -2.30 -5.77 -11.21
C LYS A 15 -2.32 -4.66 -12.28
N HIS A 16 -3.17 -3.64 -12.14
CA HIS A 16 -3.25 -2.48 -13.02
C HIS A 16 -2.64 -1.23 -12.38
N VAL A 17 -1.99 -1.38 -11.22
CA VAL A 17 -1.14 -0.37 -10.59
C VAL A 17 0.30 -0.67 -11.04
N PRO A 18 1.19 0.32 -11.22
CA PRO A 18 2.59 0.09 -11.60
C PRO A 18 3.45 -0.51 -10.46
N ILE A 19 3.01 -1.67 -9.98
CA ILE A 19 3.59 -2.51 -8.93
C ILE A 19 3.50 -3.97 -9.41
N GLU A 20 4.60 -4.70 -9.31
CA GLU A 20 4.68 -6.10 -9.72
C GLU A 20 3.78 -6.97 -8.84
N SER A 21 2.83 -7.69 -9.44
CA SER A 21 1.87 -8.51 -8.70
C SER A 21 2.51 -9.67 -7.93
N SER A 22 3.71 -10.09 -8.35
CA SER A 22 4.52 -11.09 -7.66
C SER A 22 5.08 -10.62 -6.32
N GLN A 23 4.89 -9.34 -5.97
CA GLN A 23 5.40 -8.74 -4.72
C GLN A 23 4.29 -8.47 -3.71
N ILE A 24 3.05 -8.83 -4.05
CA ILE A 24 1.87 -8.57 -3.23
C ILE A 24 1.58 -9.81 -2.37
N TYR A 25 2.03 -9.75 -1.13
CA TYR A 25 1.84 -10.78 -0.11
C TYR A 25 1.27 -10.14 1.16
N TYR A 26 0.68 -10.97 2.03
CA TYR A 26 0.06 -10.49 3.27
C TYR A 26 1.06 -9.75 4.18
N ASP A 27 2.31 -10.19 4.22
CA ASP A 27 3.40 -9.59 4.99
C ASP A 27 4.03 -8.35 4.35
N THR A 28 3.83 -8.17 3.03
CA THR A 28 4.33 -7.01 2.31
C THR A 28 3.30 -5.91 2.16
N ILE A 29 2.01 -6.15 2.43
CA ILE A 29 0.91 -5.18 2.25
C ILE A 29 0.30 -4.71 3.58
N SER A 30 -0.09 -3.45 3.64
CA SER A 30 -0.95 -2.90 4.69
C SER A 30 -2.06 -2.07 4.07
N LEU A 31 -3.27 -2.20 4.61
CA LEU A 31 -4.46 -1.50 4.15
C LEU A 31 -4.96 -0.56 5.24
N SER A 32 -5.18 0.70 4.86
CA SER A 32 -5.94 1.68 5.63
C SER A 32 -7.16 2.12 4.82
N SER A 33 -8.02 2.97 5.39
CA SER A 33 -9.24 3.44 4.72
C SER A 33 -9.03 4.18 3.40
N LYS A 34 -7.87 4.81 3.20
CA LYS A 34 -7.56 5.57 1.97
C LYS A 34 -6.29 5.15 1.24
N PHE A 35 -5.42 4.40 1.91
CA PHE A 35 -4.12 4.07 1.37
C PHE A 35 -3.88 2.58 1.47
N ILE A 36 -3.31 2.03 0.40
CA ILE A 36 -2.64 0.75 0.41
C ILE A 36 -1.15 1.03 0.43
N THR A 37 -0.41 0.34 1.28
CA THR A 37 1.04 0.38 1.24
C THR A 37 1.63 -0.98 1.01
N CYS A 38 2.68 -1.08 0.21
CA CYS A 38 3.38 -2.34 0.04
C CYS A 38 4.89 -2.20 -0.13
N LYS A 39 5.63 -3.18 0.39
CA LYS A 39 7.07 -3.34 0.10
C LYS A 39 7.23 -3.88 -1.31
N VAL A 40 8.07 -3.23 -2.10
CA VAL A 40 8.28 -3.54 -3.52
C VAL A 40 9.76 -3.50 -3.86
N ASN A 41 10.19 -4.35 -4.78
CA ASN A 41 11.55 -4.36 -5.29
C ASN A 41 11.53 -4.06 -6.79
N TYR A 42 12.10 -2.93 -7.19
CA TYR A 42 12.16 -2.51 -8.60
C TYR A 42 13.43 -2.99 -9.32
N GLY A 43 14.02 -4.11 -8.88
CA GLY A 43 15.28 -4.63 -9.44
C GLY A 43 16.50 -3.78 -9.09
N THR A 44 16.35 -2.85 -8.15
CA THR A 44 17.43 -1.98 -7.64
C THR A 44 18.06 -2.58 -6.39
N SER A 45 19.28 -2.17 -6.04
CA SER A 45 19.95 -2.58 -4.79
C SER A 45 19.21 -2.17 -3.51
N THR A 46 18.21 -1.29 -3.64
CA THR A 46 17.40 -0.77 -2.52
C THR A 46 15.96 -1.27 -2.62
N THR A 47 15.44 -1.88 -1.55
CA THR A 47 14.01 -2.16 -1.42
C THR A 47 13.25 -0.84 -1.33
N HIS A 48 12.11 -0.76 -1.99
CA HIS A 48 11.24 0.40 -1.98
C HIS A 48 9.96 0.11 -1.20
N PHE A 49 9.35 1.19 -0.76
CA PHE A 49 8.04 1.21 -0.14
C PHE A 49 7.09 2.03 -1.01
N ALA A 50 6.02 1.41 -1.51
CA ALA A 50 5.02 2.06 -2.34
C ALA A 50 3.81 2.46 -1.49
N ILE A 51 3.35 3.70 -1.66
CA ILE A 51 2.09 4.22 -1.10
C ILE A 51 1.14 4.44 -2.27
N ILE A 52 0.03 3.73 -2.27
CA ILE A 52 -1.04 3.80 -3.26
C ILE A 52 -2.19 4.59 -2.62
N ASP A 53 -2.47 5.77 -3.16
CA ASP A 53 -3.67 6.54 -2.82
C ASP A 53 -4.87 5.91 -3.54
N LEU A 54 -5.92 5.53 -2.83
CA LEU A 54 -7.12 4.96 -3.47
C LEU A 54 -7.86 6.01 -4.32
N ASP A 55 -7.63 7.30 -4.06
CA ASP A 55 -8.17 8.39 -4.88
C ASP A 55 -7.35 8.59 -6.18
N ASP A 56 -6.09 8.15 -6.23
CA ASP A 56 -5.21 8.16 -7.42
C ASP A 56 -4.28 6.94 -7.48
N PRO A 57 -4.83 5.74 -7.75
CA PRO A 57 -4.07 4.50 -7.64
C PRO A 57 -3.08 4.28 -8.79
N GLN A 58 -3.12 5.09 -9.85
CA GLN A 58 -2.24 4.97 -11.01
C GLN A 58 -0.87 5.62 -10.77
N HIS A 59 -0.75 6.50 -9.78
CA HIS A 59 0.47 7.24 -9.47
C HIS A 59 0.97 6.94 -8.04
N PRO A 60 1.41 5.70 -7.74
CA PRO A 60 1.92 5.37 -6.42
C PRO A 60 3.20 6.15 -6.12
N ILE A 61 3.32 6.60 -4.87
CA ILE A 61 4.53 7.23 -4.36
C ILE A 61 5.51 6.12 -3.97
N LYS A 62 6.73 6.16 -4.53
CA LYS A 62 7.79 5.17 -4.27
C LYS A 62 8.87 5.79 -3.38
N ILE A 63 9.12 5.20 -2.22
CA ILE A 63 10.10 5.68 -1.25
C ILE A 63 11.24 4.65 -1.16
N PRO A 64 12.51 5.02 -1.40
CA PRO A 64 13.65 4.09 -1.34
C PRO A 64 13.99 3.79 0.13
N MET A 65 13.27 2.84 0.73
CA MET A 65 13.50 2.40 2.10
C MET A 65 12.94 1.00 2.35
N ASN A 66 13.57 0.31 3.31
CA ASN A 66 13.17 -1.02 3.76
C ASN A 66 12.68 -0.99 5.21
N PRO A 67 11.48 -0.47 5.49
CA PRO A 67 10.95 -0.47 6.84
C PRO A 67 10.66 -1.90 7.30
N THR A 68 10.92 -2.21 8.56
CA THR A 68 10.47 -3.46 9.19
C THR A 68 8.96 -3.41 9.37
N ILE A 69 8.45 -2.28 9.87
CA ILE A 69 7.03 -2.00 10.13
C ILE A 69 6.64 -0.67 9.49
N SER A 70 5.44 -0.61 8.93
CA SER A 70 4.84 0.60 8.36
C SER A 70 3.35 0.68 8.66
N ALA A 71 2.86 1.87 9.02
CA ALA A 71 1.44 2.14 9.20
C ALA A 71 1.08 3.51 8.62
N MET A 72 0.04 3.56 7.79
CA MET A 72 -0.53 4.81 7.27
C MET A 72 -1.62 5.34 8.16
N HIS A 73 -1.63 6.65 8.36
CA HIS A 73 -2.78 7.33 8.95
C HIS A 73 -4.01 7.11 8.04
N PRO A 74 -5.20 6.81 8.59
CA PRO A 74 -6.39 6.45 7.80
C PRO A 74 -6.92 7.53 6.84
N GLN A 75 -6.41 8.76 6.89
CA GLN A 75 -7.05 9.93 6.28
C GLN A 75 -6.04 10.97 5.80
N ARG A 76 -4.94 11.15 6.53
CA ARG A 76 -3.87 12.09 6.20
C ARG A 76 -2.73 11.36 5.52
N LYS A 77 -1.93 12.10 4.73
CA LYS A 77 -0.70 11.60 4.09
C LYS A 77 0.46 11.55 5.10
N ILE A 78 0.24 10.80 6.19
CA ILE A 78 1.21 10.60 7.28
C ILE A 78 1.50 9.11 7.35
N ILE A 79 2.78 8.75 7.35
CA ILE A 79 3.25 7.39 7.52
C ILE A 79 4.18 7.30 8.73
N VAL A 80 4.00 6.25 9.53
CA VAL A 80 4.95 5.88 10.59
C VAL A 80 5.70 4.65 10.12
N MET A 81 7.02 4.71 10.17
CA MET A 81 7.90 3.66 9.67
C MET A 81 8.99 3.39 10.69
N GLN A 82 9.18 2.10 11.00
CA GLN A 82 10.30 1.65 11.82
C GLN A 82 11.31 0.95 10.92
N SER A 83 12.53 1.50 10.85
CA SER A 83 13.66 0.79 10.24
C SER A 83 14.45 0.06 11.31
N LYS A 84 15.12 -1.03 10.94
CA LYS A 84 16.20 -1.59 11.77
C LYS A 84 17.40 -0.67 11.61
N THR A 85 17.79 0.04 12.67
CA THR A 85 19.14 0.59 12.76
C THR A 85 20.11 -0.58 12.82
N SER A 86 21.07 -0.60 11.89
CA SER A 86 22.20 -1.54 11.92
C SER A 86 23.08 -1.28 13.14
#